data_AF-A0A9W9IQF2-F1
#
_entry.id   AF-A0A9W9IQF2-F1
#
_cell.length_a   1.000
_cell.length_b   1.000
_cell.length_c   1.000
_cell.angle_alpha   90.00
_cell.angle_beta   90.00
_cell.angle_gamma   90.00
#
_symmetry.space_group_name_H-M   'P 1'
#
loop_
_entity.id
_entity.type
_entity.pdbx_description
1 polymer ?
#
loop_
_entity_poly.entity_id
_entity_poly.type
_entity_poly.pdbx_seq_one_letter_code
_entity_poly.pdbx_strand_id
1 'polypeptide(L)'
;MRVAIDNELGRSLGANLSIIIVQHHETPENGFLVRGSKSWELVFKPRNKTERIVEKTTRNTFESNQQLADQLKAEGVEEIVAFGIQSECCVQSTCEGALAAGFKVVLLQGAHSTYDMESRKAEEIEREVEEKLRKQGAEIIPWDTWQP
;
A
#
# COMPACT_ATOMS: atom_id res chain seq x y z
N MET A 1 -12.03 6.36 -2.91
CA MET A 1 -11.03 5.56 -2.19
C MET A 1 -11.15 5.66 -0.68
N ARG A 2 -10.84 6.79 -0.01
CA ARG A 2 -11.03 6.88 1.46
C ARG A 2 -12.49 6.66 1.88
N VAL A 3 -13.45 7.23 1.16
CA VAL A 3 -14.88 6.96 1.38
C VAL A 3 -15.26 5.48 1.14
N ALA A 4 -14.55 4.77 0.25
CA ALA A 4 -14.80 3.35 0.00
C ALA A 4 -14.26 2.49 1.15
N ILE A 5 -13.04 2.78 1.60
CA ILE A 5 -12.45 2.21 2.83
C ILE A 5 -13.34 2.52 4.04
N ASP A 6 -13.85 3.75 4.15
CA ASP A 6 -14.73 4.20 5.23
C ASP A 6 -16.10 3.51 5.19
N ASN A 7 -16.70 3.37 4.00
CA ASN A 7 -17.97 2.68 3.82
C ASN A 7 -17.83 1.20 4.17
N GLU A 8 -16.70 0.60 3.84
CA GLU A 8 -16.45 -0.80 4.12
C GLU A 8 -16.11 -1.04 5.60
N LEU A 9 -15.26 -0.21 6.22
CA LEU A 9 -15.03 -0.21 7.67
C LEU A 9 -16.31 0.05 8.48
N GLY A 10 -17.20 0.91 7.97
CA GLY A 10 -18.50 1.19 8.56
C GLY A 10 -19.51 0.04 8.43
N ARG A 11 -19.41 -0.76 7.35
CA ARG A 11 -20.21 -1.97 7.14
C ARG A 11 -19.64 -3.18 7.88
N SER A 12 -18.32 -3.27 7.99
CA SER A 12 -17.57 -4.37 8.57
C SER A 12 -17.42 -4.25 10.09
N LEU A 13 -18.46 -3.81 10.81
CA LEU A 13 -18.49 -3.78 12.29
C LEU A 13 -18.33 -5.18 12.96
N GLY A 14 -17.90 -6.20 12.20
CA GLY A 14 -17.43 -7.51 12.68
C GLY A 14 -16.06 -7.98 12.13
N ALA A 15 -15.38 -7.23 11.25
CA ALA A 15 -14.03 -7.58 10.76
C ALA A 15 -12.97 -6.76 11.50
N ASN A 16 -12.01 -7.42 12.15
CA ASN A 16 -10.87 -6.79 12.83
C ASN A 16 -9.83 -6.30 11.81
N LEU A 17 -10.14 -5.24 11.08
CA LEU A 17 -9.22 -4.64 10.11
C LEU A 17 -8.19 -3.74 10.80
N SER A 18 -6.91 -4.05 10.62
CA SER A 18 -5.78 -3.19 11.01
C SER A 18 -5.38 -2.33 9.82
N ILE A 19 -5.41 -1.00 9.97
CA ILE A 19 -5.09 -0.08 8.87
C ILE A 19 -3.67 0.46 9.07
N ILE A 20 -2.85 0.29 8.04
CA ILE A 20 -1.46 0.78 8.04
C ILE A 20 -1.32 1.84 6.95
N ILE A 21 -1.01 3.06 7.38
CA ILE A 21 -0.69 4.17 6.50
C ILE A 21 0.82 4.18 6.30
N VAL A 22 1.26 3.89 5.08
CA VAL A 22 2.69 3.91 4.74
C VAL A 22 3.10 5.30 4.26
N GLN A 23 4.07 5.93 4.93
CA GLN A 23 4.55 7.27 4.59
C GLN A 23 6.03 7.24 4.22
N HIS A 24 6.34 7.56 2.95
CA HIS A 24 7.73 7.62 2.51
C HIS A 24 8.39 8.93 2.95
N HIS A 25 9.66 8.88 3.32
CA HIS A 25 10.48 10.08 3.51
C HIS A 25 11.86 9.90 2.88
N GLU A 26 12.42 11.03 2.48
CA GLU A 26 13.72 11.16 1.83
C GLU A 26 14.63 12.10 2.64
N THR A 27 15.93 12.02 2.38
CA THR A 27 16.85 13.09 2.81
C THR A 27 16.79 14.25 1.80
N PRO A 28 17.17 15.48 2.20
CA PRO A 28 17.17 16.63 1.28
C PRO A 28 18.00 16.44 0.02
N GLU A 29 19.01 15.57 0.05
CA GLU A 29 19.88 15.27 -1.09
C GLU A 29 19.23 14.31 -2.10
N ASN A 30 18.24 13.52 -1.65
CA ASN A 30 17.64 12.44 -2.43
C ASN A 30 16.28 12.80 -3.03
N GLY A 31 15.61 13.83 -2.51
CA GLY A 31 14.32 14.25 -3.06
C GLY A 31 13.59 15.30 -2.22
N PHE A 32 12.31 15.47 -2.52
CA PHE A 32 11.49 16.55 -1.95
C PHE A 32 10.57 16.08 -0.82
N LEU A 33 10.47 14.77 -0.57
CA LEU A 33 9.66 14.19 0.52
C LEU A 33 10.44 14.20 1.85
N VAL A 34 11.02 15.35 2.19
CA VAL A 34 11.78 15.55 3.42
C VAL A 34 10.84 15.62 4.63
N ARG A 35 11.15 14.87 5.68
CA ARG A 35 10.35 14.85 6.92
C ARG A 35 10.07 16.27 7.43
N GLY A 36 8.79 16.54 7.72
CA GLY A 36 8.32 17.84 8.20
C GLY A 36 8.10 18.90 7.12
N SER A 37 8.45 18.62 5.86
CA SER A 37 8.10 19.50 4.74
C SER A 37 6.62 19.39 4.38
N LYS A 38 6.10 20.40 3.69
CA LYS A 38 4.72 20.39 3.18
C LYS A 38 4.46 19.27 2.18
N SER A 39 5.44 18.97 1.32
CA SER A 39 5.36 17.87 0.33
C SER A 39 5.34 16.49 0.97
N TRP A 40 5.88 16.35 2.18
CA TRP A 40 5.90 15.09 2.93
C TRP A 40 4.59 14.80 3.66
N GLU A 41 3.73 15.79 3.86
CA GLU A 41 2.52 15.59 4.66
C GLU A 41 1.54 14.58 4.06
N LEU A 42 0.97 13.74 4.93
CA LEU A 42 -0.15 12.88 4.56
C LEU A 42 -1.35 13.71 4.08
N VAL A 43 -1.83 13.38 2.88
CA VAL A 43 -3.13 13.85 2.35
C VAL A 43 -4.27 13.45 3.30
N PHE A 44 -4.15 12.27 3.91
CA PHE A 44 -5.11 11.73 4.84
C PHE A 44 -4.45 11.49 6.20
N LYS A 45 -4.76 12.34 7.18
CA LYS A 45 -4.30 12.12 8.56
C LYS A 45 -5.01 10.90 9.17
N PRO A 46 -4.33 10.14 10.04
CA PRO A 46 -4.94 9.04 10.78
C PRO A 46 -6.07 9.57 11.70
N ARG A 47 -7.17 8.84 11.83
CA ARG A 47 -8.38 9.28 12.55
C ARG A 47 -8.51 8.75 13.98
N ASN A 48 -7.96 7.58 14.28
CA ASN A 48 -8.18 6.88 15.55
C ASN A 48 -7.05 5.87 15.85
N LYS A 49 -7.18 5.08 16.92
CA LYS A 49 -6.17 4.09 17.33
C LYS A 49 -6.05 2.87 16.40
N THR A 50 -6.97 2.68 15.45
CA THR A 50 -6.96 1.53 14.52
C THR A 50 -6.14 1.79 13.25
N GLU A 51 -5.75 3.06 13.02
CA GLU A 51 -4.86 3.46 11.93
C GLU A 51 -3.46 3.74 12.50
N ARG A 52 -2.44 2.98 12.09
CA ARG A 52 -1.04 3.24 12.45
C ARG A 52 -0.23 3.72 11.25
N ILE A 53 0.73 4.62 11.50
CA ILE A 53 1.66 5.08 10.48
C ILE A 53 2.92 4.20 10.52
N VAL A 54 3.34 3.73 9.35
CA VAL A 54 4.64 3.10 9.13
C VAL A 54 5.42 3.96 8.16
N GLU A 55 6.57 4.46 8.59
CA GLU A 55 7.41 5.25 7.71
C GLU A 55 8.38 4.36 6.94
N LYS A 56 8.80 4.79 5.75
CA LYS A 56 9.77 4.06 4.93
C LYS A 56 10.73 4.98 4.19
N THR A 57 11.95 4.51 3.98
CA THR A 57 13.01 5.22 3.22
C THR A 57 13.39 4.50 1.94
N THR A 58 12.88 3.29 1.72
CA THR A 58 13.00 2.55 0.45
C THR A 58 11.63 2.34 -0.20
N ARG A 59 11.60 1.75 -1.39
CA ARG A 59 10.34 1.43 -2.09
C ARG A 59 9.54 0.36 -1.34
N ASN A 60 10.22 -0.68 -0.85
CA ASN A 60 9.61 -1.77 -0.11
C ASN A 60 9.47 -1.43 1.38
N THR A 61 8.23 -1.41 1.87
CA THR A 61 7.94 -1.13 3.29
C THR A 61 8.59 -2.13 4.24
N PHE A 62 8.67 -3.41 3.87
CA PHE A 62 9.29 -4.48 4.68
C PHE A 62 10.82 -4.39 4.72
N GLU A 63 11.43 -3.84 3.67
CA GLU A 63 12.88 -3.58 3.66
C GLU A 63 13.22 -2.43 4.61
N SER A 64 12.42 -1.36 4.59
CA SER A 64 12.59 -0.24 5.53
C SER A 64 12.26 -0.61 6.99
N ASN A 65 11.45 -1.64 7.21
CA ASN A 65 10.95 -2.04 8.53
C ASN A 65 11.12 -3.56 8.72
N GLN A 66 12.33 -4.00 9.07
CA GLN A 66 12.68 -5.42 9.14
C GLN A 66 11.84 -6.24 10.14
N GLN A 67 11.27 -5.61 11.16
CA GLN A 67 10.42 -6.27 12.17
C GLN A 67 8.93 -6.25 11.82
N LEU A 68 8.52 -5.55 10.75
CA LEU A 68 7.10 -5.34 10.44
C LEU A 68 6.38 -6.65 10.14
N ALA A 69 7.02 -7.56 9.41
CA ALA A 69 6.43 -8.86 9.08
C ALA A 69 6.15 -9.70 10.35
N ASP A 70 7.10 -9.75 11.28
CA ASP A 70 6.94 -10.51 12.52
C ASP A 70 5.87 -9.90 13.42
N GLN A 71 5.81 -8.56 13.51
CA GLN A 71 4.78 -7.84 14.25
C GLN A 71 3.38 -8.13 13.68
N LEU A 72 3.22 -8.02 12.36
CA LEU A 72 1.95 -8.32 11.68
C LEU A 72 1.50 -9.77 11.93
N LYS A 73 2.42 -10.73 11.84
CA LYS A 73 2.13 -12.14 12.13
C LYS A 73 1.74 -12.37 13.59
N ALA A 74 2.42 -11.71 14.53
CA ALA A 74 2.08 -11.77 15.95
C ALA A 74 0.71 -11.15 16.25
N GLU A 75 0.27 -10.19 15.43
CA GLU A 75 -1.07 -9.60 15.45
C GLU A 75 -2.14 -10.49 14.78
N GLY A 76 -1.75 -11.65 14.21
CA GLY A 76 -2.65 -12.58 13.52
C GLY A 76 -3.01 -12.16 12.10
N VAL A 77 -2.24 -11.26 11.48
CA VAL A 77 -2.45 -10.83 10.10
C VAL A 77 -1.96 -11.92 9.15
N GLU A 78 -2.86 -12.43 8.31
CA GLU A 78 -2.55 -13.44 7.28
C GLU A 78 -2.57 -12.86 5.86
N GLU A 79 -3.33 -11.79 5.66
CA GLU A 79 -3.58 -11.17 4.36
C GLU A 79 -3.33 -9.67 4.40
N ILE A 80 -2.70 -9.16 3.34
CA ILE A 80 -2.44 -7.73 3.13
C ILE A 80 -3.21 -7.29 1.90
N VAL A 81 -4.13 -6.36 2.11
CA VAL A 81 -4.85 -5.66 1.05
C VAL A 81 -4.14 -4.33 0.78
N ALA A 82 -3.57 -4.19 -0.42
CA ALA A 82 -2.73 -3.07 -0.82
C ALA A 82 -3.41 -2.18 -1.87
N PHE A 83 -3.16 -0.87 -1.75
CA PHE A 83 -3.58 0.17 -2.69
C PHE A 83 -2.75 1.45 -2.42
N GLY A 84 -2.79 2.44 -3.31
CA GLY A 84 -2.08 3.72 -3.14
C GLY A 84 -1.20 4.13 -4.32
N ILE A 85 -0.10 4.84 -4.06
CA ILE A 85 0.80 5.40 -5.09
C ILE A 85 2.25 5.24 -4.63
N GLN A 86 3.23 4.94 -5.49
CA GLN A 86 3.15 4.77 -6.93
C GLN A 86 3.18 3.30 -7.36
N SER A 87 2.36 2.93 -8.36
CA SER A 87 2.10 1.56 -8.82
C SER A 87 3.39 0.74 -9.00
N GLU A 88 4.24 1.11 -9.96
CA GLU A 88 5.44 0.37 -10.34
C GLU A 88 6.65 0.62 -9.42
N CYS A 89 6.47 1.52 -8.43
CA CYS A 89 7.48 1.80 -7.41
C CYS A 89 7.06 1.19 -6.07
N CYS A 90 6.49 2.00 -5.18
CA CYS A 90 6.28 1.63 -3.78
C CYS A 90 5.21 0.55 -3.60
N VAL A 91 4.15 0.59 -4.42
CA VAL A 91 3.05 -0.39 -4.34
C VAL A 91 3.57 -1.76 -4.74
N GLN A 92 4.14 -1.89 -5.95
CA GLN A 92 4.69 -3.15 -6.43
C GLN A 92 5.77 -3.70 -5.49
N SER A 93 6.77 -2.89 -5.11
CA SER A 93 7.85 -3.37 -4.24
C SER A 93 7.37 -3.79 -2.85
N THR A 94 6.33 -3.15 -2.31
CA THR A 94 5.75 -3.55 -1.02
C THR A 94 4.94 -4.83 -1.14
N CYS A 95 4.16 -5.00 -2.23
CA CYS A 95 3.45 -6.25 -2.51
C CYS A 95 4.42 -7.43 -2.70
N GLU A 96 5.51 -7.22 -3.45
CA GLU A 96 6.59 -8.21 -3.61
C GLU A 96 7.22 -8.56 -2.24
N GLY A 97 7.45 -7.55 -1.39
CA GLY A 97 7.95 -7.76 -0.03
C GLY A 97 6.98 -8.54 0.87
N ALA A 98 5.68 -8.25 0.78
CA ALA A 98 4.63 -8.97 1.52
C ALA A 98 4.53 -10.43 1.10
N LEU A 99 4.55 -10.71 -0.21
CA LEU A 99 4.57 -12.07 -0.76
C LEU A 99 5.81 -12.83 -0.27
N ALA A 100 6.99 -12.21 -0.35
CA ALA A 100 8.23 -12.82 0.14
C ALA A 100 8.23 -13.07 1.65
N ALA A 101 7.54 -12.24 2.43
CA ALA A 101 7.33 -12.43 3.85
C ALA A 101 6.28 -13.52 4.18
N GLY A 102 5.59 -14.07 3.18
CA GLY A 102 4.63 -15.17 3.31
C GLY A 102 3.19 -14.74 3.59
N PHE A 103 2.84 -13.48 3.36
CA PHE A 103 1.44 -13.02 3.44
C PHE A 103 0.69 -13.37 2.16
N LYS A 104 -0.62 -13.59 2.27
CA LYS A 104 -1.52 -13.44 1.11
C LYS A 104 -1.56 -11.96 0.74
N VAL A 105 -1.57 -11.66 -0.56
CA VAL A 105 -1.59 -10.27 -1.03
C VAL A 105 -2.74 -10.09 -1.98
N VAL A 106 -3.61 -9.13 -1.67
CA VAL A 106 -4.65 -8.61 -2.55
C VAL A 106 -4.22 -7.22 -2.98
N LEU A 107 -4.06 -6.97 -4.28
CA LEU A 107 -3.94 -5.62 -4.83
C LEU A 107 -5.30 -5.16 -5.36
N LEU A 108 -5.78 -4.03 -4.86
CA LEU A 108 -7.05 -3.46 -5.32
C LEU A 108 -6.86 -2.74 -6.66
N GLN A 109 -7.27 -3.40 -7.74
CA GLN A 109 -7.28 -2.83 -9.09
C GLN A 109 -8.15 -1.58 -9.12
N GLY A 110 -7.66 -0.53 -9.79
CA GLY A 110 -8.31 0.78 -9.83
C GLY A 110 -8.19 1.58 -8.52
N ALA A 111 -7.48 1.06 -7.51
CA ALA A 111 -7.15 1.78 -6.29
C ALA A 111 -5.64 2.00 -6.05
N HIS A 112 -4.80 1.58 -6.99
CA HIS A 112 -3.44 2.08 -7.08
C HIS A 112 -3.28 2.98 -8.32
N SER A 113 -2.27 3.86 -8.30
CA SER A 113 -2.09 4.85 -9.37
C SER A 113 -0.62 5.14 -9.68
N THR A 114 -0.37 5.67 -10.86
CA THR A 114 0.93 6.21 -11.27
C THR A 114 0.77 7.42 -12.21
N TYR A 115 1.87 7.86 -12.81
CA TYR A 115 1.90 8.98 -13.75
C TYR A 115 2.24 8.50 -15.16
N ASP A 116 1.77 9.23 -16.17
CA ASP A 116 2.23 9.06 -17.54
C ASP A 116 3.76 9.21 -17.62
N MET A 117 4.39 8.32 -18.38
CA MET A 117 5.80 8.44 -18.78
C MET A 117 5.87 8.81 -20.26
N GLU A 118 7.02 9.29 -20.73
CA GLU A 118 7.19 9.80 -22.10
C GLU A 118 6.62 8.86 -23.19
N SER A 119 6.73 7.55 -22.99
CA SER A 119 6.30 6.53 -23.96
C SER A 119 5.16 5.62 -23.49
N ARG A 120 4.64 5.79 -22.26
CA ARG A 120 3.68 4.86 -21.66
C ARG A 120 2.62 5.58 -20.84
N LYS A 121 1.37 5.13 -20.96
CA LYS A 121 0.25 5.67 -20.18
C LYS A 121 0.22 5.11 -18.76
N ALA A 122 -0.24 5.90 -17.80
CA ALA A 122 -0.39 5.47 -16.42
C ALA A 122 -1.20 4.17 -16.30
N GLU A 123 -2.29 4.06 -17.07
CA GLU A 123 -3.15 2.86 -17.07
C GLU A 123 -2.44 1.63 -17.66
N GLU A 124 -1.49 1.82 -18.59
CA GLU A 124 -0.66 0.72 -19.12
C GLU A 124 0.30 0.23 -18.04
N ILE A 125 0.97 1.15 -17.34
CA ILE A 125 1.91 0.83 -16.26
C ILE A 125 1.18 0.14 -15.10
N GLU A 126 -0.02 0.61 -14.75
CA GLU A 126 -0.87 -0.04 -13.74
C GLU A 126 -1.21 -1.48 -14.12
N ARG A 127 -1.62 -1.73 -15.37
CA ARG A 127 -1.89 -3.09 -15.87
C ARG A 127 -0.64 -3.99 -15.86
N GLU A 128 0.52 -3.46 -16.23
CA GLU A 128 1.79 -4.20 -16.17
C GLU A 128 2.12 -4.65 -14.73
N VAL A 129 1.90 -3.76 -13.75
CA VAL A 129 2.09 -4.05 -12.32
C VAL A 129 1.12 -5.13 -11.84
N GLU A 130 -0.16 -5.01 -12.18
CA GLU A 130 -1.19 -6.02 -11.85
C GLU A 130 -0.84 -7.39 -12.44
N GLU A 131 -0.46 -7.45 -13.72
CA GLU A 131 -0.04 -8.69 -14.38
C GLU A 131 1.19 -9.31 -13.72
N LYS A 132 2.18 -8.50 -13.37
CA LYS A 132 3.40 -8.96 -12.72
C LYS A 132 3.10 -9.55 -11.34
N LEU A 133 2.37 -8.82 -10.49
CA LEU A 133 2.02 -9.27 -9.15
C LEU A 133 1.13 -10.51 -9.19
N ARG A 134 0.20 -10.60 -10.15
CA ARG A 134 -0.62 -11.80 -10.37
C ARG A 134 0.25 -13.03 -10.68
N LYS A 135 1.26 -12.89 -11.53
CA LYS A 135 2.21 -13.98 -11.85
C LYS A 135 3.04 -14.41 -10.63
N GLN A 136 3.24 -13.51 -9.66
CA GLN A 136 3.96 -13.78 -8.41
C GLN A 136 3.05 -14.33 -7.29
N GLY A 137 1.74 -14.44 -7.53
CA GLY A 137 0.78 -15.03 -6.59
C GLY A 137 -0.09 -14.04 -5.82
N ALA A 138 -0.06 -12.74 -6.15
CA ALA A 138 -1.04 -11.80 -5.62
C ALA A 138 -2.41 -11.97 -6.31
N GLU A 139 -3.48 -11.76 -5.56
CA GLU A 139 -4.83 -11.63 -6.08
C GLU A 139 -5.06 -10.18 -6.53
N ILE A 140 -5.66 -10.00 -7.69
CA ILE A 140 -6.00 -8.67 -8.23
C ILE A 140 -7.51 -8.56 -8.26
N ILE A 141 -8.08 -7.70 -7.42
CA ILE A 141 -9.52 -7.59 -7.22
C ILE A 141 -9.95 -6.14 -7.53
N PRO A 142 -10.98 -5.90 -8.35
CA PRO A 142 -11.52 -4.56 -8.54
C PRO A 142 -11.95 -3.96 -7.20
N TRP A 143 -11.48 -2.74 -6.91
CA TRP A 143 -11.64 -2.11 -5.59
C TRP A 143 -13.10 -1.96 -5.14
N ASP A 144 -14.03 -1.88 -6.09
CA ASP A 144 -15.47 -1.72 -5.88
C ASP A 144 -16.21 -3.04 -5.63
N THR A 145 -15.53 -4.17 -5.81
CA THR A 145 -16.07 -5.53 -5.58
C THR A 145 -15.42 -6.26 -4.41
N TRP A 146 -14.30 -5.75 -3.90
CA TRP A 146 -13.61 -6.33 -2.75
C TRP A 146 -14.46 -6.23 -1.46
N GLN A 147 -14.44 -7.29 -0.67
CA GLN A 147 -15.09 -7.38 0.64
C GLN A 147 -14.09 -7.97 1.66
N PRO A 148 -14.04 -7.43 2.89
CA PRO A 148 -13.14 -7.87 3.96
C PRO A 148 -13.59 -9.14 4.69
#